data_AF-A0A1Z9RK84-F1
#
_entry.id   AF-A0A1Z9RK84-F1
#
_cell.length_a   1.000
_cell.length_b   1.000
_cell.length_c   1.000
_cell.angle_alpha   90.00
_cell.angle_beta   90.00
_cell.angle_gamma   90.00
#
_symmetry.space_group_name_H-M   'P 1'
#
loop_
_entity.id
_entity.type
_entity.pdbx_description
1 polymer ?
#
loop_
_entity_poly.entity_id
_entity_poly.type
_entity_poly.pdbx_seq_one_letter_code
_entity_poly.pdbx_strand_id
1 'polypeptide(L)' 'METKLYNKFKNIVEVNTTNVVTEVDHPRVYYKINPKIGYVVCNYTNTCFKLSKKADLNTKDIFIYKGDTN' A
#
# COMPACT_ATOMS: atom_id res chain seq x y z
N MET A 1 -4.22 -3.49 -20.45
CA MET A 1 -5.19 -2.89 -19.49
C MET A 1 -4.49 -2.46 -18.17
N GLU A 2 -3.18 -2.16 -18.19
CA GLU A 2 -2.40 -1.74 -17.00
C GLU A 2 -2.10 -0.23 -16.97
N THR A 3 -2.38 0.49 -18.05
CA THR A 3 -2.01 1.90 -18.25
C THR A 3 -2.90 2.92 -17.51
N LYS A 4 -4.02 2.52 -16.92
CA LYS A 4 -4.92 3.46 -16.20
C LYS A 4 -4.57 3.68 -14.73
N LEU A 5 -3.75 2.82 -14.11
CA LEU A 5 -3.43 2.94 -12.68
C LEU A 5 -2.31 3.97 -12.42
N TYR A 6 -1.34 4.05 -13.34
CA TYR A 6 -0.16 4.90 -13.21
C TYR A 6 -0.45 6.41 -13.22
N ASN A 7 -1.53 6.86 -13.86
CA ASN A 7 -1.91 8.27 -13.92
C ASN A 7 -2.80 8.75 -12.76
N LYS A 8 -3.20 7.86 -11.84
CA LYS A 8 -4.17 8.21 -10.77
C LYS A 8 -3.55 8.38 -9.39
N PHE A 9 -2.41 7.71 -9.15
CA PHE A 9 -1.77 7.65 -7.83
C PHE A 9 -0.40 8.31 -7.89
N LYS A 10 -0.04 9.04 -6.84
CA LYS A 10 1.25 9.72 -6.73
C LYS A 10 2.40 8.70 -6.71
N ASN A 11 2.22 7.63 -5.95
CA ASN A 11 3.15 6.52 -5.82
C ASN A 11 2.40 5.18 -5.86
N ILE A 12 3.04 4.14 -6.38
CA ILE A 12 2.56 2.75 -6.32
C ILE A 12 3.65 1.91 -5.64
N VAL A 13 3.31 1.27 -4.53
CA VAL A 13 4.23 0.46 -3.73
C VAL A 13 3.72 -0.97 -3.70
N GLU A 14 4.55 -1.93 -4.11
CA GLU A 14 4.22 -3.35 -3.97
C GLU A 14 4.57 -3.85 -2.57
N VAL A 15 3.62 -4.51 -1.92
CA VAL A 15 3.77 -5.03 -0.56
C VAL A 15 3.53 -6.54 -0.53
N ASN A 16 4.24 -7.23 0.36
CA ASN A 16 4.16 -8.69 0.52
C ASN A 16 3.21 -9.14 1.63
N THR A 17 2.48 -8.21 2.25
CA THR A 17 1.53 -8.47 3.33
C THR A 17 0.26 -7.66 3.15
N THR A 18 -0.84 -8.13 3.72
CA THR A 18 -2.13 -7.42 3.75
C THR A 18 -2.15 -6.29 4.77
N ASN A 19 -1.25 -6.27 5.75
CA ASN A 19 -1.22 -5.24 6.78
C ASN A 19 -0.20 -4.16 6.40
N VAL A 20 -0.68 -2.95 6.17
CA VAL A 20 0.14 -1.79 5.81
C VAL A 20 -0.04 -0.72 6.87
N VAL A 21 1.05 -0.07 7.24
CA VAL A 21 1.07 1.05 8.16
C VAL A 21 1.73 2.22 7.46
N THR A 22 1.12 3.40 7.52
CA THR A 22 1.73 4.63 6.98
C THR A 22 2.07 5.60 8.12
N GLU A 23 3.29 6.14 8.08
CA GLU A 23 3.85 7.08 9.05
C GLU A 23 4.46 8.28 8.30
N VAL A 24 3.67 8.97 7.47
CA VAL A 24 4.16 10.06 6.60
C VAL A 24 3.56 11.39 7.01
N ASP A 25 4.30 12.21 7.78
CA ASP A 25 3.86 13.55 8.22
C ASP A 25 2.50 13.61 8.97
N HIS A 26 1.94 12.46 9.33
CA HIS A 26 0.64 12.31 10.01
C HIS A 26 0.74 11.17 11.05
N PRO A 27 -0.19 11.09 12.03
CA PRO A 27 -0.24 9.96 12.97
C PRO A 27 -0.28 8.62 12.24
N ARG A 28 0.27 7.58 12.87
CA ARG A 28 0.36 6.23 12.31
C ARG A 28 -1.03 5.73 11.88
N VAL A 29 -1.22 5.48 10.58
CA VAL A 29 -2.47 4.95 10.04
C VAL A 29 -2.28 3.50 9.64
N TYR A 30 -3.23 2.65 10.05
CA TYR A 30 -3.24 1.23 9.73
C TYR A 30 -4.23 0.97 8.59
N TYR A 31 -3.74 0.39 7.51
CA TYR A 31 -4.52 -0.08 6.38
C TYR A 31 -4.47 -1.60 6.30
N LYS A 32 -5.60 -2.20 5.93
CA LYS A 32 -5.68 -3.62 5.61
C LYS A 32 -6.10 -3.79 4.16
N ILE A 33 -5.23 -4.37 3.35
CA ILE A 33 -5.53 -4.66 1.96
C ILE A 33 -6.51 -5.83 1.91
N ASN A 34 -7.61 -5.63 1.19
CA ASN A 34 -8.52 -6.72 0.89
C ASN A 34 -7.89 -7.60 -0.20
N PRO A 35 -7.57 -8.89 0.07
CA PRO A 35 -6.96 -9.77 -0.92
C PRO A 35 -7.82 -10.00 -2.16
N LYS A 36 -9.14 -9.81 -2.08
CA LYS A 36 -10.04 -9.88 -3.24
C LYS A 36 -9.88 -8.69 -4.21
N ILE A 37 -9.47 -7.53 -3.68
CA ILE A 37 -9.24 -6.30 -4.46
C ILE A 37 -7.77 -6.22 -4.90
N GLY A 38 -6.85 -6.61 -4.01
CA GLY A 38 -5.42 -6.65 -4.29
C GLY A 38 -4.67 -5.33 -4.06
N TYR A 39 -5.34 -4.26 -3.63
CA TYR A 39 -4.68 -2.99 -3.29
C TYR A 39 -5.50 -2.14 -2.31
N VAL A 40 -4.85 -1.17 -1.67
CA VAL A 40 -5.47 -0.10 -0.87
C VAL A 40 -4.77 1.23 -1.18
N VAL A 41 -5.49 2.34 -1.07
CA VAL A 41 -4.95 3.67 -1.35
C VAL A 41 -4.91 4.47 -0.06
N CYS A 42 -3.73 4.99 0.29
CA CYS A 42 -3.59 5.98 1.34
C CYS A 42 -4.08 7.33 0.80
N ASN A 43 -5.14 7.86 1.42
CA ASN A 43 -5.75 9.11 0.99
C ASN A 43 -4.89 10.35 1.32
N TYR A 44 -3.99 10.25 2.30
CA TYR A 44 -3.11 11.36 2.70
C TYR A 44 -2.00 11.59 1.68
N THR A 45 -1.31 10.53 1.27
CA THR A 45 -0.15 10.61 0.37
C THR A 45 -0.50 10.29 -1.09
N ASN A 46 -1.77 9.95 -1.36
CA ASN A 46 -2.23 9.38 -2.62
C ASN A 46 -1.35 8.21 -3.10
N THR A 47 -0.88 7.39 -2.16
CA THR A 47 -0.02 6.23 -2.41
C THR A 47 -0.86 4.96 -2.48
N CYS A 48 -0.72 4.22 -3.57
CA CYS A 48 -1.38 2.93 -3.76
C CYS A 48 -0.47 1.80 -3.27
N PHE A 49 -0.91 1.05 -2.27
CA PHE A 49 -0.24 -0.17 -1.83
C PHE A 49 -0.91 -1.37 -2.49
N LYS A 50 -0.17 -2.05 -3.34
CA LYS A 50 -0.64 -3.20 -4.12
C LYS A 50 -0.01 -4.48 -3.57
N LEU A 51 -0.81 -5.52 -3.39
CA LEU A 51 -0.28 -6.84 -3.04
C LEU A 51 0.54 -7.38 -4.20
N SER A 52 1.77 -7.80 -3.90
CA SER A 52 2.59 -8.55 -4.84
C SER A 52 1.98 -9.92 -5.11
N LYS A 53 2.26 -10.52 -6.27
CA LYS A 53 1.78 -11.87 -6.62
C LYS A 53 2.28 -12.96 -5.66
N LYS A 54 3.36 -12.68 -4.93
CA LYS A 54 3.97 -13.56 -3.93
C LYS A 54 3.60 -13.17 -2.48
N ALA A 55 2.67 -12.23 -2.30
CA ALA A 55 2.32 -11.75 -0.99
C ALA A 55 1.68 -12.86 -0.15
N ASP A 56 2.12 -12.98 1.09
CA ASP A 56 1.53 -13.91 2.05
C ASP A 56 0.26 -13.26 2.63
N LEU A 57 -0.88 -13.91 2.42
CA LEU A 57 -2.18 -13.40 2.86
C LEU A 57 -2.53 -13.81 4.29
N ASN A 58 -1.78 -14.77 4.84
CA ASN A 58 -2.02 -15.36 6.16
C ASN A 58 -1.02 -14.86 7.21
N THR A 59 0.08 -14.23 6.78
CA THR A 59 1.05 -13.63 7.70
C THR A 59 0.47 -12.45 8.48
N LYS A 60 0.96 -12.28 9.71
CA LYS A 60 0.72 -11.11 10.56
C LYS A 60 1.77 -10.02 10.36
N ASP A 61 2.67 -10.18 9.38
CA ASP A 61 3.67 -9.17 9.06
C ASP A 61 3.02 -7.84 8.72
N ILE A 62 3.72 -6.76 9.05
CA ILE A 62 3.28 -5.40 8.84
C ILE A 62 4.29 -4.68 7.95
N PHE A 63 3.83 -4.12 6.84
CA PHE A 63 4.64 -3.25 6.01
C PHE A 63 4.52 -1.81 6.52
N ILE A 64 5.63 -1.19 6.91
CA ILE A 64 5.64 0.20 7.41
C ILE A 64 6.18 1.12 6.31
N TYR A 65 5.33 2.01 5.83
CA TYR A 65 5.64 3.05 4.85
C TYR A 65 5.88 4.38 5.55
N LYS A 66 7.12 4.88 5.51
CA LYS A 66 7.54 6.14 6.15
C LYS A 66 7.64 7.32 5.16
N GLY A 67 7.14 7.14 3.95
CA GLY A 67 7.20 8.16 2.90
C GLY A 67 8.50 8.06 2.09
N ASP A 68 8.43 8.51 0.84
CA ASP A 68 9.62 8.76 0.03
C ASP A 68 10.35 9.98 0.63
N THR A 69 11.41 9.74 1.40
CA THR A 69 12.46 10.74 1.60
C THR A 69 13.19 10.92 0.28
N ASN A 70 12.74 11.88 -0.52
CA ASN A 70 13.54 12.43 -1.61
C ASN A 70 13.60 13.95 -1.44
#